data_AF-A0ABD0KNT9-F1
#
_entry.id   AF-A0ABD0KNT9-F1
#
_cell.length_a   1.000
_cell.length_b   1.000
_cell.length_c   1.000
_cell.angle_alpha   90.00
_cell.angle_beta   90.00
_cell.angle_gamma   90.00
#
_symmetry.space_group_name_H-M   'P 1'
#
loop_
_entity.id
_entity.type
_entity.pdbx_description
1 polymer ?
#
loop_
_entity_poly.entity_id
_entity_poly.type
_entity_poly.pdbx_seq_one_letter_code
_entity_poly.pdbx_strand_id
1 'polypeptide(L)'
;MYTRSLLTRQLVYLAKKSNGAETAGFARFRSTASADGLQSQATSQPATAGGDSQITTAKDRKPKTNAPFAKNLFLGNFDKEMLVYPEIMDSKAIDVNAKIPEETLQAIKELGLFGQQIPQEYGGLGLNATKYARIAEITSQDGSIAVTLAAHQAIGLKGILIAGNEEQKQKYLPKLAVGEMTAAFCLTEPGSGSDAASIQTRATLSEDGKTFLLNGGKIWISNGGTADVFTVFAKTEVEVNGEKKDKVTAFIVERAFGGVTSGKPEDKLGIRGSNTCEVHFDNTPVPVENVLGEVGSGFKLAMNILNSGRFSMGSSGAGILKKLIGWTAEHATTRRQFGKHLSEFGLIKEKFARMAVTAYAMESMAYLTAGIIDMYEEPDCAVEAAMVKVFSSEGCWTCVSECLQILGGLGYMKEYPYERYLRDARILLIFEGTNEILRLFVALQGLQHAGKQLKELVKKLRNPLNNPGLVISTAWSRVRSRTSGGPAAKLRLNEDLHPTFKKEAMALEKGVGQFQMAVESVLTRHGNKVVDQQMELKRLADIVMDLYAMTSVLSRASRSYCIGLRNAEHEVMLAKTFCYEANRRVQTNMQELAKGSVANMDENYQHIADTIFKNGGFAAEHALARNW
;
A
#
# COMPACT_ATOMS: atom_id res chain seq x y z
N MET A 1 26.49 -15.58 3.38
CA MET A 1 26.48 -16.08 1.97
C MET A 1 25.28 -16.99 1.65
N TYR A 2 24.21 -17.02 2.46
CA TYR A 2 22.99 -17.80 2.17
C TYR A 2 21.73 -16.95 2.41
N THR A 3 21.43 -16.06 1.47
CA THR A 3 20.12 -15.41 1.35
C THR A 3 19.63 -15.62 -0.08
N ARG A 4 19.15 -16.84 -0.39
CA ARG A 4 18.51 -17.19 -1.67
C ARG A 4 17.01 -17.38 -1.47
N SER A 5 16.24 -16.81 -2.38
CA SER A 5 14.85 -16.36 -2.22
C SER A 5 13.84 -17.44 -1.76
N LEU A 6 13.13 -17.15 -0.66
CA LEU A 6 11.94 -17.87 -0.19
C LEU A 6 10.70 -17.66 -1.10
N LEU A 7 10.76 -16.72 -2.05
CA LEU A 7 9.58 -16.18 -2.70
C LEU A 7 8.92 -17.14 -3.67
N THR A 8 9.72 -17.75 -4.55
CA THR A 8 9.25 -18.75 -5.51
C THR A 8 8.64 -19.95 -4.78
N ARG A 9 9.22 -20.34 -3.62
CA ARG A 9 8.71 -21.43 -2.79
C ARG A 9 7.33 -21.12 -2.22
N GLN A 10 7.10 -19.89 -1.75
CA GLN A 10 5.81 -19.49 -1.20
C GLN A 10 4.73 -19.32 -2.26
N LEU A 11 5.06 -18.74 -3.43
CA LEU A 11 4.13 -18.57 -4.54
C LEU A 11 3.67 -19.92 -5.11
N VAL A 12 4.60 -20.86 -5.35
CA VAL A 12 4.28 -22.21 -5.85
C VAL A 12 3.49 -23.03 -4.81
N TYR A 13 3.82 -22.90 -3.52
CA TYR A 13 3.11 -23.62 -2.46
C TYR A 13 1.65 -23.16 -2.32
N LEU A 14 1.38 -21.85 -2.41
CA LEU A 14 0.03 -21.32 -2.29
C LEU A 14 -0.83 -21.55 -3.54
N ALA A 15 -0.25 -21.41 -4.73
CA ALA A 15 -0.94 -21.74 -5.99
C ALA A 15 -1.35 -23.21 -6.06
N LYS A 16 -0.54 -24.12 -5.52
CA LYS A 16 -0.88 -25.56 -5.41
C LYS A 16 -1.94 -25.85 -4.36
N LYS A 17 -2.05 -25.04 -3.30
CA LYS A 17 -3.03 -25.24 -2.22
C LYS A 17 -4.39 -24.64 -2.55
N SER A 18 -4.46 -23.64 -3.43
CA SER A 18 -5.71 -23.12 -4.00
C SER A 18 -6.32 -24.05 -5.06
N ASN A 19 -5.48 -24.81 -5.78
CA ASN A 19 -5.91 -25.77 -6.80
C ASN A 19 -6.13 -27.17 -6.22
N GLY A 20 -7.06 -27.29 -5.27
CA GLY A 20 -7.35 -28.52 -4.54
C GLY A 20 -7.31 -29.78 -5.40
N ALA A 21 -6.32 -30.63 -5.13
CA ALA A 21 -6.29 -32.02 -5.54
C ALA A 21 -5.97 -32.86 -4.30
N GLU A 22 -7.00 -33.52 -3.77
CA GLU A 22 -6.85 -34.63 -2.84
C GLU A 22 -6.02 -35.74 -3.50
N THR A 23 -5.01 -36.26 -2.80
CA THR A 23 -4.70 -37.69 -2.86
C THR A 23 -4.09 -38.13 -1.54
N ALA A 24 -4.68 -39.19 -1.00
CA ALA A 24 -4.36 -39.82 0.25
C ALA A 24 -3.21 -40.84 0.12
N GLY A 25 -2.56 -41.10 1.25
CA GLY A 25 -1.92 -42.39 1.57
C GLY A 25 -0.44 -42.51 1.19
N PHE A 26 0.45 -42.62 2.19
CA PHE A 26 1.14 -43.88 2.46
C PHE A 26 1.85 -43.85 3.83
N ALA A 27 2.04 -45.05 4.36
CA ALA A 27 2.15 -45.40 5.77
C ALA A 27 3.54 -45.22 6.42
N ARG A 28 3.49 -45.32 7.76
CA ARG A 28 4.59 -45.37 8.73
C ARG A 28 5.67 -46.41 8.39
N PHE A 29 6.93 -46.07 8.67
CA PHE A 29 7.91 -47.01 9.23
C PHE A 29 8.77 -46.31 10.30
N ARG A 30 9.02 -47.03 11.41
CA ARG A 30 9.85 -46.64 12.57
C ARG A 30 11.14 -47.48 12.56
N SER A 31 12.11 -46.99 13.35
CA SER A 31 13.31 -47.68 13.89
C SER A 31 14.52 -47.69 12.93
N THR A 32 15.78 -47.52 13.34
CA THR A 32 16.46 -47.46 14.65
C THR A 32 17.81 -46.74 14.47
N ALA A 33 18.43 -46.38 15.60
CA ALA A 33 19.71 -45.70 15.75
C ALA A 33 20.94 -46.45 15.19
N SER A 34 21.98 -45.69 14.84
CA SER A 34 23.28 -45.73 15.54
C SER A 34 24.19 -44.63 15.00
N ALA A 35 24.87 -43.98 15.94
CA ALA A 35 25.98 -43.07 15.70
C ALA A 35 27.25 -43.90 15.59
N ASP A 36 28.13 -43.54 14.67
CA ASP A 36 29.57 -43.67 14.87
C ASP A 36 30.30 -42.68 13.95
N GLY A 37 31.28 -42.01 14.55
CA GLY A 37 32.01 -40.92 13.94
C GLY A 37 33.11 -41.38 13.00
N LEU A 38 33.65 -40.42 12.24
CA LEU A 38 35.05 -40.46 11.85
C LEU A 38 35.56 -39.07 11.49
N GLN A 39 36.78 -38.87 11.94
CA GLN A 39 37.52 -37.64 12.07
C GLN A 39 37.96 -37.04 10.74
N SER A 40 38.23 -35.73 10.83
CA SER A 40 39.02 -34.89 9.96
C SER A 40 40.32 -35.53 9.44
N GLN A 41 40.61 -35.36 8.15
CA GLN A 41 41.97 -35.09 7.70
C GLN A 41 41.96 -34.02 6.60
N ALA A 42 42.52 -32.87 6.96
CA ALA A 42 42.98 -31.86 6.03
C ALA A 42 44.30 -32.32 5.41
N THR A 43 44.43 -32.22 4.09
CA THR A 43 45.73 -32.20 3.41
C THR A 43 45.77 -31.05 2.43
N SER A 44 46.81 -30.26 2.59
CA SER A 44 47.18 -29.04 1.90
C SER A 44 48.14 -29.30 0.74
N GLN A 45 48.21 -28.33 -0.18
CA GLN A 45 49.27 -27.99 -1.15
C GLN A 45 49.00 -28.37 -2.63
N PRO A 46 49.65 -27.68 -3.61
CA PRO A 46 49.73 -26.23 -3.79
C PRO A 46 49.41 -25.79 -5.24
N ALA A 47 49.36 -24.48 -5.45
CA ALA A 47 49.07 -23.79 -6.70
C ALA A 47 50.06 -24.10 -7.85
N THR A 48 49.53 -24.15 -9.08
CA THR A 48 50.28 -23.85 -10.30
C THR A 48 49.50 -22.87 -11.16
N ALA A 49 50.22 -21.88 -11.67
CA ALA A 49 49.74 -20.75 -12.46
C ALA A 49 49.76 -21.07 -13.96
N GLY A 50 48.93 -20.37 -14.73
CA GLY A 50 49.13 -20.16 -16.18
C GLY A 50 47.92 -20.54 -17.03
N GLY A 51 47.28 -19.54 -17.64
CA GLY A 51 46.30 -19.75 -18.70
C GLY A 51 45.37 -18.56 -18.89
N ASP A 52 45.77 -17.62 -19.74
CA ASP A 52 44.88 -16.61 -20.33
C ASP A 52 43.60 -17.28 -20.85
N SER A 53 42.44 -16.82 -20.39
CA SER A 53 41.17 -17.13 -21.04
C SER A 53 40.36 -15.87 -21.26
N GLN A 54 40.15 -15.61 -22.55
CA GLN A 54 39.22 -14.63 -23.08
C GLN A 54 37.85 -14.81 -22.42
N ILE A 55 37.32 -13.74 -21.83
CA ILE A 55 35.95 -13.70 -21.33
C ILE A 55 35.01 -13.67 -22.55
N THR A 56 34.65 -14.84 -23.06
CA THR A 56 33.54 -14.98 -24.00
C THR A 56 32.24 -14.99 -23.23
N THR A 57 31.42 -13.96 -23.44
CA THR A 57 30.05 -13.84 -22.90
C THR A 57 29.14 -14.89 -23.54
N ALA A 58 28.91 -16.02 -22.85
CA ALA A 58 27.85 -16.96 -23.21
C ALA A 58 26.51 -16.48 -22.61
N LYS A 59 25.72 -15.77 -23.42
CA LYS A 59 24.32 -15.42 -23.14
C LYS A 59 23.39 -16.61 -23.38
N ASP A 60 22.51 -16.85 -22.41
CA ASP A 60 21.07 -17.13 -22.58
C ASP A 60 20.65 -18.11 -23.70
N ARG A 61 20.87 -19.41 -23.50
CA ARG A 61 19.99 -20.43 -24.07
C ARG A 61 19.60 -21.42 -22.99
N LYS A 62 18.29 -21.61 -22.76
CA LYS A 62 17.79 -22.75 -22.00
C LYS A 62 18.32 -24.04 -22.66
N PRO A 63 18.94 -24.96 -21.90
CA PRO A 63 19.37 -26.23 -22.47
C PRO A 63 18.17 -26.97 -23.06
N LYS A 64 18.31 -27.46 -24.29
CA LYS A 64 17.22 -28.08 -25.08
C LYS A 64 16.65 -29.35 -24.42
N THR A 65 17.37 -29.95 -23.50
CA THR A 65 17.01 -31.21 -22.84
C THR A 65 17.42 -31.16 -21.37
N ASN A 66 16.52 -31.57 -20.47
CA ASN A 66 16.88 -31.81 -19.08
C ASN A 66 17.60 -33.16 -18.98
N ALA A 67 18.86 -33.16 -18.52
CA ALA A 67 19.54 -34.40 -18.17
C ALA A 67 18.74 -35.06 -17.03
N PRO A 68 18.35 -36.34 -17.14
CA PRO A 68 17.45 -36.92 -16.17
C PRO A 68 18.18 -37.16 -14.85
N PHE A 69 18.16 -36.18 -13.94
CA PHE A 69 18.91 -36.23 -12.68
C PHE A 69 18.74 -37.55 -11.94
N ALA A 70 17.49 -37.94 -11.67
CA ALA A 70 17.21 -39.19 -10.97
C ALA A 70 17.70 -40.44 -11.74
N LYS A 71 17.66 -40.46 -13.08
CA LYS A 71 18.19 -41.58 -13.88
C LYS A 71 19.72 -41.60 -13.87
N ASN A 72 20.35 -40.42 -13.87
CA ASN A 72 21.80 -40.27 -13.79
C ASN A 72 22.37 -40.71 -12.45
N LEU A 73 21.59 -40.62 -11.36
CA LEU A 73 21.97 -41.21 -10.07
C LEU A 73 22.16 -42.73 -10.15
N PHE A 74 21.38 -43.45 -10.97
CA PHE A 74 21.58 -44.89 -11.22
C PHE A 74 22.88 -45.20 -11.96
N LEU A 75 23.49 -44.20 -12.61
CA LEU A 75 24.78 -44.29 -13.30
C LEU A 75 25.94 -43.75 -12.44
N GLY A 76 25.70 -43.39 -11.17
CA GLY A 76 26.70 -42.76 -10.31
C GLY A 76 27.02 -41.30 -10.68
N ASN A 77 26.28 -40.70 -11.61
CA ASN A 77 26.48 -39.33 -12.05
C ASN A 77 25.61 -38.38 -11.22
N PHE A 78 26.26 -37.49 -10.48
CA PHE A 78 25.59 -36.48 -9.66
C PHE A 78 25.66 -35.11 -10.32
N ASP A 79 24.50 -34.59 -10.74
CA ASP A 79 24.40 -33.22 -11.26
C ASP A 79 24.47 -32.21 -10.11
N LYS A 80 25.61 -31.53 -9.99
CA LYS A 80 25.82 -30.52 -8.94
C LYS A 80 25.00 -29.26 -9.17
N GLU A 81 24.45 -29.03 -10.37
CA GLU A 81 23.54 -27.91 -10.61
C GLU A 81 22.23 -28.08 -9.82
N MET A 82 21.82 -29.32 -9.54
CA MET A 82 20.66 -29.65 -8.68
C MET A 82 20.89 -29.34 -7.19
N LEU A 83 22.12 -29.03 -6.77
CA LEU A 83 22.41 -28.53 -5.41
C LEU A 83 21.94 -27.09 -5.21
N VAL A 84 21.56 -26.41 -6.29
CA VAL A 84 20.96 -25.09 -6.26
C VAL A 84 19.54 -25.20 -6.81
N TYR A 85 18.55 -24.83 -6.00
CA TYR A 85 17.19 -24.68 -6.52
C TYR A 85 17.19 -23.58 -7.60
N PRO A 86 16.61 -23.82 -8.79
CA PRO A 86 16.55 -22.81 -9.83
C PRO A 86 15.78 -21.58 -9.34
N GLU A 87 16.41 -20.41 -9.44
CA GLU A 87 15.84 -19.11 -9.07
C GLU A 87 15.41 -18.40 -10.35
N ILE A 88 14.10 -18.33 -10.58
CA ILE A 88 13.51 -17.78 -11.82
C ILE A 88 13.35 -16.24 -11.73
N MET A 89 13.56 -15.67 -10.54
CA MET A 89 13.33 -14.25 -10.28
C MET A 89 14.56 -13.60 -9.66
N ASP A 90 15.26 -12.78 -10.45
CA ASP A 90 16.37 -11.94 -10.00
C ASP A 90 15.92 -10.49 -9.88
N SER A 91 15.48 -10.11 -8.68
CA SER A 91 15.06 -8.74 -8.39
C SER A 91 16.16 -7.69 -8.55
N LYS A 92 17.45 -8.07 -8.49
CA LYS A 92 18.56 -7.13 -8.72
C LYS A 92 18.69 -6.87 -10.21
N ALA A 93 18.63 -7.92 -11.04
CA ALA A 93 18.63 -7.78 -12.49
C ALA A 93 17.41 -6.97 -12.99
N ILE A 94 16.22 -7.18 -12.40
CA ILE A 94 15.02 -6.39 -12.73
C ILE A 94 15.25 -4.89 -12.49
N ASP A 95 15.82 -4.51 -11.35
CA ASP A 95 16.10 -3.11 -11.01
C ASP A 95 17.20 -2.50 -11.88
N VAL A 96 18.32 -3.21 -12.08
CA VAL A 96 19.46 -2.73 -12.89
C VAL A 96 19.07 -2.55 -14.36
N ASN A 97 18.31 -3.49 -14.92
CA ASN A 97 17.90 -3.44 -16.32
C ASN A 97 16.62 -2.61 -16.54
N ALA A 98 16.01 -2.10 -15.46
CA ALA A 98 14.74 -1.37 -15.48
C ALA A 98 13.63 -2.09 -16.28
N LYS A 99 13.61 -3.43 -16.22
CA LYS A 99 12.65 -4.26 -16.96
C LYS A 99 12.47 -5.61 -16.27
N ILE A 100 11.22 -6.08 -16.18
CA ILE A 100 10.93 -7.47 -15.79
C ILE A 100 11.22 -8.39 -16.99
N PRO A 101 12.07 -9.42 -16.84
CA PRO A 101 12.31 -10.39 -17.90
C PRO A 101 11.03 -11.09 -18.36
N GLU A 102 10.92 -11.36 -19.67
CA GLU A 102 9.73 -12.00 -20.26
C GLU A 102 9.45 -13.37 -19.64
N GLU A 103 10.50 -14.15 -19.35
CA GLU A 103 10.36 -15.44 -18.68
C GLU A 103 9.72 -15.32 -17.29
N THR A 104 10.10 -14.29 -16.53
CA THR A 104 9.50 -14.03 -15.21
C THR A 104 8.04 -13.60 -15.35
N LEU A 105 7.71 -12.75 -16.33
CA LEU A 105 6.32 -12.36 -16.60
C LEU A 105 5.48 -13.57 -17.00
N GLN A 106 5.98 -14.43 -17.89
CA GLN A 106 5.29 -15.63 -18.33
C GLN A 106 5.04 -16.61 -17.16
N ALA A 107 6.03 -16.81 -16.29
CA ALA A 107 5.85 -17.64 -15.09
C ALA A 107 4.79 -17.05 -14.13
N ILE A 108 4.71 -15.72 -14.00
CA ILE A 108 3.69 -15.05 -13.19
C ILE A 108 2.29 -15.20 -13.81
N LYS A 109 2.18 -15.16 -15.14
CA LYS A 109 0.93 -15.45 -15.88
C LYS A 109 0.47 -16.89 -15.67
N GLU A 110 1.38 -17.86 -15.78
CA GLU A 110 1.10 -19.28 -15.56
C GLU A 110 0.65 -19.61 -14.12
N LEU A 111 1.08 -18.81 -13.14
CA LEU A 111 0.59 -18.88 -11.76
C LEU A 111 -0.83 -18.30 -11.56
N GLY A 112 -1.43 -17.70 -12.60
CA GLY A 112 -2.74 -17.05 -12.53
C GLY A 112 -2.74 -15.70 -11.84
N LEU A 113 -1.57 -15.09 -11.60
CA LEU A 113 -1.46 -13.87 -10.78
C LEU A 113 -1.94 -12.58 -11.47
N PHE A 114 -2.26 -12.64 -12.77
CA PHE A 114 -2.93 -11.55 -13.50
C PHE A 114 -4.44 -11.52 -13.20
N GLY A 115 -5.07 -12.68 -13.01
CA GLY A 115 -6.50 -12.82 -12.74
C GLY A 115 -6.88 -13.03 -11.27
N GLN A 116 -6.18 -12.45 -10.29
CA GLN A 116 -6.38 -12.84 -8.88
C GLN A 116 -7.81 -12.60 -8.39
N GLN A 117 -8.37 -11.43 -8.65
CA GLN A 117 -9.73 -11.08 -8.21
C GLN A 117 -10.80 -11.25 -9.29
N ILE A 118 -10.41 -11.70 -10.48
CA ILE A 118 -11.38 -11.99 -11.54
C ILE A 118 -12.17 -13.24 -11.13
N PRO A 119 -13.52 -13.24 -11.24
CA PRO A 119 -14.32 -14.41 -10.91
C PRO A 119 -13.93 -15.65 -11.72
N GLN A 120 -14.14 -16.84 -11.14
CA GLN A 120 -13.73 -18.11 -11.76
C GLN A 120 -14.46 -18.39 -13.07
N GLU A 121 -15.71 -17.95 -13.22
CA GLU A 121 -16.48 -18.06 -14.47
C GLU A 121 -15.84 -17.30 -15.65
N TYR A 122 -15.01 -16.30 -15.35
CA TYR A 122 -14.20 -15.55 -16.31
C TYR A 122 -12.74 -16.01 -16.34
N GLY A 123 -12.42 -17.20 -15.83
CA GLY A 123 -11.07 -17.78 -15.87
C GLY A 123 -10.07 -17.22 -14.84
N GLY A 124 -10.54 -16.43 -13.87
CA GLY A 124 -9.70 -15.91 -12.78
C GLY A 124 -9.62 -16.83 -11.56
N LEU A 125 -8.92 -16.37 -10.52
CA LEU A 125 -8.76 -17.12 -9.27
C LEU A 125 -9.90 -16.90 -8.26
N GLY A 126 -10.74 -15.87 -8.45
CA GLY A 126 -11.84 -15.54 -7.54
C GLY A 126 -11.40 -15.20 -6.11
N LEU A 127 -10.24 -14.56 -5.95
CA LEU A 127 -9.74 -14.18 -4.63
C LEU A 127 -10.54 -13.00 -4.07
N ASN A 128 -11.15 -13.22 -2.90
CA ASN A 128 -11.73 -12.15 -2.10
C ASN A 128 -10.65 -11.23 -1.52
N ALA A 129 -11.04 -10.16 -0.83
CA ALA A 129 -10.11 -9.12 -0.35
C ALA A 129 -9.04 -9.71 0.59
N THR A 130 -9.42 -10.59 1.51
CA THR A 130 -8.49 -11.24 2.45
C THR A 130 -7.45 -12.12 1.74
N LYS A 131 -7.88 -12.93 0.77
CA LYS A 131 -6.96 -13.78 -0.01
C LYS A 131 -6.04 -12.92 -0.89
N TYR A 132 -6.56 -11.86 -1.50
CA TYR A 132 -5.77 -10.90 -2.27
C TYR A 132 -4.70 -10.21 -1.40
N ALA A 133 -5.07 -9.73 -0.19
CA ALA A 133 -4.11 -9.17 0.76
C ALA A 133 -2.97 -10.14 1.09
N ARG A 134 -3.27 -11.45 1.20
CA ARG A 134 -2.27 -12.48 1.49
C ARG A 134 -1.29 -12.69 0.35
N ILE A 135 -1.77 -12.65 -0.89
CA ILE A 135 -0.89 -12.73 -2.06
C ILE A 135 -0.02 -11.46 -2.15
N ALA A 136 -0.59 -10.29 -1.83
CA ALA A 136 0.12 -9.02 -1.86
C ALA A 136 1.32 -8.96 -0.89
N GLU A 137 1.27 -9.60 0.28
CA GLU A 137 2.43 -9.73 1.20
C GLU A 137 3.65 -10.41 0.54
N ILE A 138 3.37 -11.29 -0.43
CA ILE A 138 4.37 -12.12 -1.10
C ILE A 138 4.82 -11.40 -2.37
N THR A 139 3.91 -10.90 -3.19
CA THR A 139 4.33 -10.20 -4.41
C THR A 139 5.10 -8.91 -4.09
N SER A 140 4.83 -8.25 -2.95
CA SER A 140 5.53 -7.03 -2.49
C SER A 140 7.02 -7.22 -2.21
N GLN A 141 7.53 -8.45 -2.20
CA GLN A 141 8.97 -8.70 -2.02
C GLN A 141 9.81 -8.22 -3.21
N ASP A 142 9.18 -7.95 -4.36
CA ASP A 142 9.73 -7.19 -5.47
C ASP A 142 8.75 -6.06 -5.86
N GLY A 143 9.14 -4.81 -5.64
CA GLY A 143 8.27 -3.66 -5.88
C GLY A 143 7.86 -3.50 -7.35
N SER A 144 8.71 -3.89 -8.29
CA SER A 144 8.43 -3.77 -9.73
C SER A 144 7.34 -4.76 -10.15
N ILE A 145 7.43 -6.00 -9.68
CA ILE A 145 6.42 -7.04 -9.93
C ILE A 145 5.11 -6.68 -9.24
N ALA A 146 5.16 -6.26 -7.97
CA ALA A 146 3.97 -5.89 -7.21
C ALA A 146 3.19 -4.76 -7.88
N VAL A 147 3.88 -3.70 -8.32
CA VAL A 147 3.23 -2.56 -8.99
C VAL A 147 2.69 -2.96 -10.38
N THR A 148 3.42 -3.78 -11.14
CA THR A 148 2.94 -4.26 -12.45
C THR A 148 1.64 -5.04 -12.32
N LEU A 149 1.56 -5.94 -11.34
CA LEU A 149 0.37 -6.72 -11.03
C LEU A 149 -0.78 -5.87 -10.48
N ALA A 150 -0.48 -4.92 -9.58
CA ALA A 150 -1.49 -4.02 -9.01
C ALA A 150 -2.05 -3.07 -10.08
N ALA A 151 -1.20 -2.50 -10.94
CA ALA A 151 -1.63 -1.64 -12.04
C ALA A 151 -2.57 -2.37 -13.00
N HIS A 152 -2.32 -3.65 -13.28
CA HIS A 152 -3.20 -4.48 -14.08
C HIS A 152 -4.53 -4.76 -13.38
N GLN A 153 -4.51 -5.30 -12.15
CA GLN A 153 -5.72 -5.88 -11.54
C GLN A 153 -6.45 -4.99 -10.53
N ALA A 154 -5.71 -4.22 -9.74
CA ALA A 154 -6.27 -3.42 -8.65
C ALA A 154 -6.91 -2.13 -9.18
N ILE A 155 -6.40 -1.62 -10.31
CA ILE A 155 -6.90 -0.39 -10.95
C ILE A 155 -7.21 -0.56 -12.44
N GLY A 156 -6.35 -1.23 -13.22
CA GLY A 156 -6.45 -1.27 -14.69
C GLY A 156 -7.72 -1.94 -15.21
N LEU A 157 -8.00 -3.17 -14.77
CA LEU A 157 -9.22 -3.90 -15.12
C LEU A 157 -10.35 -3.73 -14.10
N LYS A 158 -10.06 -3.11 -12.94
CA LYS A 158 -10.99 -3.03 -11.81
C LYS A 158 -12.31 -2.36 -12.18
N GLY A 159 -12.28 -1.37 -13.06
CA GLY A 159 -13.49 -0.74 -13.57
C GLY A 159 -14.43 -1.73 -14.26
N ILE A 160 -13.88 -2.68 -15.04
CA ILE A 160 -14.67 -3.72 -15.73
C ILE A 160 -15.34 -4.65 -14.71
N LEU A 161 -14.64 -4.99 -13.62
CA LEU A 161 -15.22 -5.79 -12.54
C LEU A 161 -16.36 -5.08 -11.82
N ILE A 162 -16.22 -3.78 -11.55
CA ILE A 162 -17.19 -2.99 -10.75
C ILE A 162 -18.39 -2.53 -11.59
N ALA A 163 -18.15 -2.07 -12.82
CA ALA A 163 -19.13 -1.34 -13.61
C ALA A 163 -19.29 -1.87 -15.04
N GLY A 164 -18.60 -2.96 -15.40
CA GLY A 164 -18.76 -3.58 -16.70
C GLY A 164 -20.13 -4.26 -16.83
N ASN A 165 -20.76 -4.15 -18.00
CA ASN A 165 -21.89 -5.00 -18.35
C ASN A 165 -21.40 -6.44 -18.69
N GLU A 166 -22.31 -7.37 -18.87
CA GLU A 166 -21.96 -8.77 -19.10
C GLU A 166 -21.20 -8.96 -20.43
N GLU A 167 -21.54 -8.22 -21.48
CA GLU A 167 -20.85 -8.27 -22.77
C GLU A 167 -19.38 -7.83 -22.64
N GLN A 168 -19.13 -6.72 -21.92
CA GLN A 168 -17.79 -6.22 -21.62
C GLN A 168 -17.01 -7.23 -20.76
N LYS A 169 -17.62 -7.77 -19.71
CA LYS A 169 -16.97 -8.75 -18.83
C LYS A 169 -16.57 -10.00 -19.61
N GLN A 170 -17.48 -10.59 -20.39
CA GLN A 170 -17.23 -11.77 -21.21
C GLN A 170 -16.15 -11.51 -22.28
N LYS A 171 -16.13 -10.31 -22.86
CA LYS A 171 -15.14 -9.93 -23.87
C LYS A 171 -13.73 -9.81 -23.30
N TYR A 172 -13.55 -9.13 -22.15
CA TYR A 172 -12.23 -8.74 -21.67
C TYR A 172 -11.68 -9.60 -20.53
N LEU A 173 -12.50 -9.98 -19.54
CA LEU A 173 -12.00 -10.61 -18.31
C LEU A 173 -11.27 -11.94 -18.55
N PRO A 174 -11.72 -12.85 -19.45
CA PRO A 174 -10.99 -14.10 -19.72
C PRO A 174 -9.55 -13.89 -20.20
N LYS A 175 -9.34 -12.94 -21.12
CA LYS A 175 -8.02 -12.63 -21.66
C LYS A 175 -7.13 -11.91 -20.66
N LEU A 176 -7.73 -11.04 -19.84
CA LEU A 176 -7.04 -10.36 -18.75
C LEU A 176 -6.63 -11.35 -17.64
N ALA A 177 -7.47 -12.33 -17.32
CA ALA A 177 -7.21 -13.29 -16.25
C ALA A 177 -5.95 -14.13 -16.46
N VAL A 178 -5.71 -14.53 -17.70
CA VAL A 178 -4.53 -15.32 -18.09
C VAL A 178 -3.35 -14.46 -18.54
N GLY A 179 -3.52 -13.14 -18.58
CA GLY A 179 -2.49 -12.19 -19.03
C GLY A 179 -2.18 -12.27 -20.53
N GLU A 180 -3.11 -12.78 -21.35
CA GLU A 180 -3.06 -12.63 -22.82
C GLU A 180 -3.17 -11.14 -23.19
N MET A 181 -4.08 -10.43 -22.51
CA MET A 181 -4.13 -8.98 -22.52
C MET A 181 -3.66 -8.44 -21.16
N THR A 182 -2.97 -7.33 -21.17
CA THR A 182 -2.62 -6.59 -19.94
C THR A 182 -3.33 -5.24 -19.89
N ALA A 183 -3.49 -4.72 -18.67
CA ALA A 183 -4.34 -3.57 -18.41
C ALA A 183 -3.56 -2.43 -17.75
N ALA A 184 -3.99 -1.20 -18.03
CA ALA A 184 -3.50 0.02 -17.41
C ALA A 184 -4.65 0.96 -17.04
N PHE A 185 -4.41 1.80 -16.04
CA PHE A 185 -5.37 2.79 -15.55
C PHE A 185 -4.92 4.19 -15.94
N CYS A 186 -5.72 4.89 -16.74
CA CYS A 186 -5.36 6.12 -17.43
C CYS A 186 -6.17 7.32 -16.91
N LEU A 187 -5.72 7.89 -15.79
CA LEU A 187 -6.35 9.05 -15.14
C LEU A 187 -5.49 10.30 -15.20
N THR A 188 -4.28 10.23 -14.64
CA THR A 188 -3.36 11.36 -14.43
C THR A 188 -2.94 12.06 -15.71
N GLU A 189 -2.86 13.38 -15.66
CA GLU A 189 -2.39 14.27 -16.73
C GLU A 189 -1.35 15.25 -16.19
N PRO A 190 -0.52 15.88 -17.05
CA PRO A 190 0.50 16.85 -16.60
C PRO A 190 -0.06 17.97 -15.71
N GLY A 191 -1.29 18.41 -15.95
CA GLY A 191 -1.98 19.43 -15.15
C GLY A 191 -2.91 18.89 -14.05
N SER A 192 -3.12 17.57 -13.98
CA SER A 192 -4.17 16.95 -13.15
C SER A 192 -3.67 15.66 -12.50
N GLY A 193 -3.21 15.79 -11.25
CA GLY A 193 -2.84 14.66 -10.39
C GLY A 193 -3.88 14.42 -9.29
N SER A 194 -3.72 15.12 -8.17
CA SER A 194 -4.66 15.00 -7.04
C SER A 194 -6.05 15.55 -7.34
N ASP A 195 -6.14 16.62 -8.15
CA ASP A 195 -7.40 17.14 -8.67
C ASP A 195 -7.82 16.38 -9.93
N ALA A 196 -8.24 15.13 -9.75
CA ALA A 196 -8.65 14.25 -10.84
C ALA A 196 -9.91 14.70 -11.60
N ALA A 197 -10.69 15.65 -11.05
CA ALA A 197 -11.84 16.22 -11.75
C ALA A 197 -11.41 17.25 -12.82
N SER A 198 -10.20 17.80 -12.70
CA SER A 198 -9.66 18.84 -13.60
C SER A 198 -9.07 18.34 -14.92
N ILE A 199 -9.12 17.03 -15.20
CA ILE A 199 -8.56 16.42 -16.42
C ILE A 199 -9.05 17.13 -17.70
N GLN A 200 -8.23 17.12 -18.75
CA GLN A 200 -8.45 17.82 -20.01
C GLN A 200 -8.61 16.88 -21.21
N THR A 201 -8.20 15.61 -21.12
CA THR A 201 -8.49 14.59 -22.15
C THR A 201 -9.99 14.58 -22.45
N ARG A 202 -10.36 14.63 -23.73
CA ARG A 202 -11.76 14.77 -24.19
C ARG A 202 -12.17 13.61 -25.07
N ALA A 203 -13.42 13.18 -24.91
CA ALA A 203 -14.09 12.23 -25.78
C ALA A 203 -15.32 12.91 -26.40
N THR A 204 -15.31 13.08 -27.72
CA THR A 204 -16.41 13.72 -28.47
C THR A 204 -17.21 12.66 -29.21
N LEU A 205 -18.52 12.61 -29.01
CA LEU A 205 -19.39 11.66 -29.72
C LEU A 205 -19.42 11.99 -31.22
N SER A 206 -19.28 10.98 -32.08
CA SER A 206 -19.40 11.10 -33.53
C SER A 206 -20.82 11.48 -33.92
N GLU A 207 -20.97 12.11 -35.09
CA GLU A 207 -22.28 12.56 -35.60
C GLU A 207 -23.30 11.42 -35.75
N ASP A 208 -22.83 10.21 -36.05
CA ASP A 208 -23.67 9.01 -36.15
C ASP A 208 -24.01 8.37 -34.79
N GLY A 209 -23.47 8.90 -33.69
CA GLY A 209 -23.71 8.45 -32.33
C GLY A 209 -23.12 7.08 -31.98
N LYS A 210 -22.23 6.52 -32.80
CA LYS A 210 -21.70 5.14 -32.62
C LYS A 210 -20.32 5.07 -31.97
N THR A 211 -19.55 6.15 -32.01
CA THR A 211 -18.17 6.18 -31.50
C THR A 211 -17.88 7.49 -30.78
N PHE A 212 -16.99 7.44 -29.81
CA PHE A 212 -16.33 8.62 -29.25
C PHE A 212 -14.95 8.77 -29.88
N LEU A 213 -14.62 9.98 -30.33
CA LEU A 213 -13.25 10.34 -30.71
C LEU A 213 -12.51 10.87 -29.49
N LEU A 214 -11.59 10.06 -28.97
CA LEU A 214 -10.81 10.34 -27.78
C LEU A 214 -9.51 11.08 -28.16
N ASN A 215 -9.28 12.23 -27.53
CA ASN A 215 -8.11 13.08 -27.74
C ASN A 215 -7.51 13.55 -26.41
N GLY A 216 -6.20 13.38 -26.24
CA GLY A 216 -5.47 13.88 -25.09
C GLY A 216 -4.23 13.06 -24.76
N GLY A 217 -3.65 13.36 -23.60
CA GLY A 217 -2.45 12.71 -23.10
C GLY A 217 -2.57 12.38 -21.62
N LYS A 218 -2.07 11.21 -21.25
CA LYS A 218 -1.97 10.73 -19.87
C LYS A 218 -0.50 10.55 -19.51
N ILE A 219 -0.15 10.82 -18.26
CA ILE A 219 1.24 10.78 -17.78
C ILE A 219 1.42 9.83 -16.61
N TRP A 220 2.60 9.22 -16.53
CA TRP A 220 2.99 8.25 -15.50
C TRP A 220 2.05 7.05 -15.38
N ILE A 221 1.64 6.52 -16.52
CA ILE A 221 0.75 5.37 -16.59
C ILE A 221 1.55 4.09 -16.39
N SER A 222 1.32 3.43 -15.26
CA SER A 222 1.86 2.09 -15.00
C SER A 222 1.32 1.10 -16.03
N ASN A 223 2.21 0.27 -16.59
CA ASN A 223 1.95 -0.60 -17.74
C ASN A 223 1.59 0.14 -19.04
N GLY A 224 1.67 1.47 -19.10
CA GLY A 224 1.20 2.26 -20.25
C GLY A 224 1.85 1.90 -21.58
N GLY A 225 3.09 1.41 -21.57
CA GLY A 225 3.84 1.00 -22.77
C GLY A 225 3.66 -0.46 -23.14
N THR A 226 3.02 -1.27 -22.29
CA THR A 226 2.84 -2.72 -22.48
C THR A 226 1.39 -3.16 -22.48
N ALA A 227 0.47 -2.33 -21.97
CA ALA A 227 -0.95 -2.65 -21.86
C ALA A 227 -1.64 -2.70 -23.23
N ASP A 228 -2.57 -3.64 -23.35
CA ASP A 228 -3.45 -3.82 -24.52
C ASP A 228 -4.80 -3.15 -24.30
N VAL A 229 -5.24 -3.07 -23.04
CA VAL A 229 -6.51 -2.45 -22.62
C VAL A 229 -6.24 -1.36 -21.59
N PHE A 230 -6.94 -0.25 -21.71
CA PHE A 230 -6.86 0.88 -20.80
C PHE A 230 -8.24 1.21 -20.24
N THR A 231 -8.34 1.39 -18.93
CA THR A 231 -9.47 2.15 -18.37
C THR A 231 -9.10 3.64 -18.44
N VAL A 232 -9.69 4.37 -19.38
CA VAL A 232 -9.38 5.79 -19.66
C VAL A 232 -10.48 6.70 -19.14
N PHE A 233 -10.10 7.78 -18.47
CA PHE A 233 -11.02 8.82 -18.02
C PHE A 233 -10.88 10.07 -18.88
N ALA A 234 -11.98 10.53 -19.45
CA ALA A 234 -12.03 11.70 -20.34
C ALA A 234 -13.29 12.53 -20.09
N LYS A 235 -13.22 13.83 -20.37
CA LYS A 235 -14.38 14.71 -20.38
C LYS A 235 -15.27 14.42 -21.58
N THR A 236 -16.56 14.28 -21.32
CA THR A 236 -17.63 14.20 -22.32
C THR A 236 -18.63 15.30 -22.01
N GLU A 237 -19.17 15.92 -23.06
CA GLU A 237 -20.31 16.82 -22.90
C GLU A 237 -21.57 16.00 -22.55
N VAL A 238 -22.24 16.38 -21.48
CA VAL A 238 -23.52 15.79 -21.05
C VAL A 238 -24.55 16.88 -20.82
N GLU A 239 -25.81 16.56 -21.09
CA GLU A 239 -26.91 17.47 -20.78
C GLU A 239 -27.36 17.28 -19.32
N VAL A 240 -27.36 18.37 -18.55
CA VAL A 240 -27.83 18.40 -17.16
C VAL A 240 -28.78 19.58 -17.01
N ASN A 241 -30.06 19.29 -16.80
CA ASN A 241 -31.12 20.31 -16.68
C ASN A 241 -31.19 21.26 -17.90
N GLY A 242 -31.02 20.72 -19.12
CA GLY A 242 -31.02 21.51 -20.35
C GLY A 242 -29.71 22.27 -20.65
N GLU A 243 -28.71 22.17 -19.77
CA GLU A 243 -27.39 22.79 -19.98
C GLU A 243 -26.33 21.75 -20.33
N LYS A 244 -25.54 22.03 -21.36
CA LYS A 244 -24.35 21.24 -21.71
C LYS A 244 -23.25 21.46 -20.67
N LYS A 245 -22.79 20.39 -20.03
CA LYS A 245 -21.72 20.40 -19.02
C LYS A 245 -20.70 19.32 -19.33
N ASP A 246 -19.43 19.65 -19.14
CA ASP A 246 -18.38 18.63 -19.17
C ASP A 246 -18.44 17.81 -17.88
N LYS A 247 -18.56 16.49 -18.03
CA LYS A 247 -18.36 15.52 -16.95
C LYS A 247 -17.35 14.47 -17.37
N VAL A 248 -16.72 13.84 -16.38
CA VAL A 248 -15.79 12.74 -16.63
C VAL A 248 -16.59 11.48 -16.94
N THR A 249 -16.23 10.78 -18.01
CA THR A 249 -16.70 9.45 -18.39
C THR A 249 -15.51 8.49 -18.40
N ALA A 250 -15.77 7.23 -18.03
CA ALA A 250 -14.79 6.15 -18.09
C ALA A 250 -15.02 5.31 -19.34
N PHE A 251 -13.93 4.86 -19.97
CA PHE A 251 -13.95 4.07 -21.19
C PHE A 251 -13.01 2.88 -21.07
N ILE A 252 -13.40 1.75 -21.66
CA ILE A 252 -12.47 0.68 -22.01
C ILE A 252 -11.88 1.02 -23.38
N VAL A 253 -10.59 1.27 -23.46
CA VAL A 253 -9.90 1.59 -24.72
C VAL A 253 -8.93 0.48 -25.04
N GLU A 254 -9.05 -0.13 -26.21
CA GLU A 254 -8.05 -1.08 -26.70
C GLU A 254 -6.96 -0.32 -27.45
N ARG A 255 -5.69 -0.70 -27.24
CA ARG A 255 -4.57 -0.15 -28.03
C ARG A 255 -4.81 -0.33 -29.54
N ALA A 256 -5.44 -1.42 -29.92
CA ALA A 256 -5.75 -1.79 -31.30
C ALA A 256 -6.80 -0.89 -31.98
N PHE A 257 -7.50 -0.02 -31.24
CA PHE A 257 -8.47 0.91 -31.84
C PHE A 257 -7.81 1.99 -32.73
N GLY A 258 -6.49 2.14 -32.66
CA GLY A 258 -5.75 3.14 -33.44
C GLY A 258 -5.72 4.50 -32.75
N GLY A 259 -4.75 5.34 -33.13
CA GLY A 259 -4.51 6.62 -32.46
C GLY A 259 -3.93 6.52 -31.05
N VAL A 260 -3.62 5.30 -30.56
CA VAL A 260 -3.04 5.08 -29.22
C VAL A 260 -1.54 4.87 -29.32
N THR A 261 -0.75 5.80 -28.78
CA THR A 261 0.71 5.70 -28.68
C THR A 261 1.19 5.84 -27.26
N SER A 262 2.44 5.45 -26.98
CA SER A 262 3.04 5.61 -25.66
C SER A 262 4.46 6.14 -25.76
N GLY A 263 4.85 6.96 -24.78
CA GLY A 263 6.21 7.47 -24.66
C GLY A 263 7.22 6.38 -24.27
N LYS A 264 8.50 6.76 -24.23
CA LYS A 264 9.54 5.90 -23.67
C LYS A 264 9.29 5.64 -22.17
N PRO A 265 9.73 4.50 -21.61
CA PRO A 265 9.68 4.28 -20.17
C PRO A 265 10.42 5.38 -19.39
N GLU A 266 9.83 5.84 -18.30
CA GLU A 266 10.40 6.85 -17.40
C GLU A 266 11.58 6.30 -16.59
N ASP A 267 12.66 7.08 -16.49
CA ASP A 267 13.75 6.78 -15.57
C ASP A 267 13.43 7.36 -14.18
N LYS A 268 13.31 6.47 -13.20
CA LYS A 268 12.71 6.76 -11.89
C LYS A 268 13.54 6.18 -10.75
N LEU A 269 13.35 6.75 -9.56
CA LEU A 269 14.10 6.42 -8.35
C LEU A 269 14.06 4.92 -7.99
N GLY A 270 12.86 4.35 -7.91
CA GLY A 270 12.62 2.96 -7.52
C GLY A 270 11.60 2.30 -8.44
N ILE A 271 11.21 1.07 -8.09
CA ILE A 271 10.29 0.20 -8.85
C ILE A 271 10.64 0.17 -10.34
N ARG A 272 11.95 0.17 -10.64
CA ARG A 272 12.49 0.48 -11.97
C ARG A 272 12.03 -0.50 -13.04
N GLY A 273 11.78 -1.76 -12.66
CA GLY A 273 11.30 -2.80 -13.56
C GLY A 273 9.84 -2.63 -13.99
N SER A 274 9.02 -1.88 -13.24
CA SER A 274 7.64 -1.59 -13.62
C SER A 274 7.63 -0.57 -14.77
N ASN A 275 6.88 -0.85 -15.83
CA ASN A 275 6.72 0.09 -16.93
C ASN A 275 5.92 1.32 -16.46
N THR A 276 6.41 2.51 -16.79
CA THR A 276 5.74 3.80 -16.52
C THR A 276 6.03 4.69 -17.70
N CYS A 277 5.02 5.25 -18.36
CA CYS A 277 5.22 6.16 -19.49
C CYS A 277 4.01 7.09 -19.67
N GLU A 278 4.15 8.04 -20.60
CA GLU A 278 3.00 8.73 -21.18
C GLU A 278 2.21 7.81 -22.10
N VAL A 279 0.91 8.05 -22.22
CA VAL A 279 0.01 7.43 -23.20
C VAL A 279 -0.76 8.55 -23.90
N HIS A 280 -0.74 8.56 -25.22
CA HIS A 280 -1.39 9.58 -26.04
C HIS A 280 -2.52 8.97 -26.85
N PHE A 281 -3.59 9.74 -27.00
CA PHE A 281 -4.77 9.40 -27.78
C PHE A 281 -4.96 10.51 -28.82
N ASP A 282 -4.85 10.16 -30.10
CA ASP A 282 -5.06 11.05 -31.24
C ASP A 282 -6.24 10.53 -32.06
N ASN A 283 -7.38 11.19 -31.90
CA ASN A 283 -8.65 10.84 -32.52
C ASN A 283 -8.97 9.34 -32.44
N THR A 284 -8.65 8.70 -31.31
CA THR A 284 -8.87 7.27 -31.11
C THR A 284 -10.36 6.97 -31.14
N PRO A 285 -10.85 6.12 -32.08
CA PRO A 285 -12.25 5.76 -32.16
C PRO A 285 -12.60 4.73 -31.08
N VAL A 286 -13.38 5.14 -30.09
CA VAL A 286 -13.85 4.28 -28.99
C VAL A 286 -15.34 3.99 -29.20
N PRO A 287 -15.77 2.74 -29.42
CA PRO A 287 -17.19 2.42 -29.58
C PRO A 287 -18.04 2.85 -28.36
N VAL A 288 -19.31 3.20 -28.57
CA VAL A 288 -20.19 3.61 -27.45
C VAL A 288 -20.43 2.49 -26.45
N GLU A 289 -20.42 1.24 -26.89
CA GLU A 289 -20.51 0.05 -26.03
C GLU A 289 -19.27 -0.15 -25.14
N ASN A 290 -18.20 0.61 -25.37
CA ASN A 290 -17.00 0.62 -24.55
C ASN A 290 -17.02 1.70 -23.45
N VAL A 291 -18.12 2.47 -23.32
CA VAL A 291 -18.37 3.29 -22.13
C VAL A 291 -18.51 2.38 -20.91
N LEU A 292 -17.76 2.67 -19.86
CA LEU A 292 -17.71 1.86 -18.65
C LEU A 292 -18.55 2.49 -17.54
N GLY A 293 -19.68 1.87 -17.23
CA GLY A 293 -20.73 2.46 -16.41
C GLY A 293 -21.55 3.48 -17.21
N GLU A 294 -21.83 4.64 -16.62
CA GLU A 294 -22.67 5.67 -17.23
C GLU A 294 -21.86 6.86 -17.74
N VAL A 295 -22.31 7.46 -18.84
CA VAL A 295 -21.77 8.72 -19.36
C VAL A 295 -21.91 9.82 -18.29
N GLY A 296 -20.80 10.49 -17.98
CA GLY A 296 -20.70 11.55 -16.98
C GLY A 296 -20.53 11.08 -15.53
N SER A 297 -20.48 9.76 -15.28
CA SER A 297 -20.31 9.16 -13.95
C SER A 297 -18.90 8.61 -13.70
N GLY A 298 -17.95 8.88 -14.60
CA GLY A 298 -16.58 8.34 -14.57
C GLY A 298 -15.74 8.79 -13.36
N PHE A 299 -15.94 10.00 -12.83
CA PHE A 299 -15.22 10.45 -11.63
C PHE A 299 -15.58 9.60 -10.39
N LYS A 300 -16.87 9.28 -10.21
CA LYS A 300 -17.34 8.39 -9.14
C LYS A 300 -16.71 7.00 -9.29
N LEU A 301 -16.68 6.48 -10.52
CA LEU A 301 -16.06 5.18 -10.80
C LEU A 301 -14.55 5.19 -10.51
N ALA A 302 -13.83 6.25 -10.90
CA ALA A 302 -12.40 6.40 -10.58
C ALA A 302 -12.14 6.32 -9.07
N MET A 303 -12.95 7.02 -8.27
CA MET A 303 -12.82 6.99 -6.81
C MET A 303 -13.14 5.60 -6.23
N ASN A 304 -14.18 4.92 -6.74
CA ASN A 304 -14.52 3.57 -6.32
C ASN A 304 -13.38 2.57 -6.62
N ILE A 305 -12.78 2.66 -7.81
CA ILE A 305 -11.64 1.83 -8.20
C ILE A 305 -10.47 2.03 -7.22
N LEU A 306 -10.05 3.26 -6.99
CA LEU A 306 -8.94 3.58 -6.08
C LEU A 306 -9.24 3.11 -4.64
N ASN A 307 -10.47 3.32 -4.15
CA ASN A 307 -10.87 2.88 -2.82
C ASN A 307 -10.80 1.35 -2.67
N SER A 308 -11.17 0.60 -3.71
CA SER A 308 -11.22 -0.87 -3.67
C SER A 308 -9.85 -1.55 -3.48
N GLY A 309 -8.74 -0.89 -3.83
CA GLY A 309 -7.39 -1.47 -3.80
C GLY A 309 -6.52 -1.03 -2.62
N ARG A 310 -6.81 0.14 -2.02
CA ARG A 310 -5.93 0.82 -1.04
C ARG A 310 -5.58 -0.01 0.20
N PHE A 311 -6.48 -0.87 0.68
CA PHE A 311 -6.23 -1.70 1.86
C PHE A 311 -5.04 -2.66 1.66
N SER A 312 -4.81 -3.15 0.43
CA SER A 312 -3.73 -4.08 0.11
C SER A 312 -2.33 -3.49 0.26
N MET A 313 -2.21 -2.17 0.33
CA MET A 313 -0.94 -1.50 0.61
C MET A 313 -0.44 -1.80 2.02
N GLY A 314 -1.35 -2.01 2.98
CA GLY A 314 -0.99 -2.38 4.34
C GLY A 314 -0.40 -3.79 4.44
N SER A 315 -0.99 -4.76 3.75
CA SER A 315 -0.42 -6.11 3.71
C SER A 315 0.89 -6.14 2.91
N SER A 316 0.96 -5.45 1.76
CA SER A 316 2.19 -5.32 0.97
C SER A 316 3.35 -4.75 1.78
N GLY A 317 3.13 -3.63 2.48
CA GLY A 317 4.13 -2.99 3.34
C GLY A 317 4.53 -3.88 4.52
N ALA A 318 3.58 -4.52 5.19
CA ALA A 318 3.88 -5.45 6.27
C ALA A 318 4.73 -6.65 5.78
N GLY A 319 4.43 -7.17 4.59
CA GLY A 319 5.22 -8.20 3.92
C GLY A 319 6.68 -7.79 3.72
N ILE A 320 6.91 -6.58 3.17
CA ILE A 320 8.26 -6.01 2.99
C ILE A 320 8.99 -5.94 4.34
N LEU A 321 8.34 -5.37 5.35
CA LEU A 321 8.95 -5.17 6.67
C LEU A 321 9.28 -6.48 7.37
N LYS A 322 8.41 -7.50 7.32
CA LYS A 322 8.70 -8.82 7.93
C LYS A 322 10.00 -9.42 7.38
N LYS A 323 10.24 -9.29 6.07
CA LYS A 323 11.48 -9.78 5.43
C LYS A 323 12.69 -8.94 5.85
N LEU A 324 12.57 -7.62 5.78
CA LEU A 324 13.67 -6.72 6.15
C LEU A 324 14.04 -6.80 7.62
N ILE A 325 13.07 -6.93 8.52
CA ILE A 325 13.29 -7.19 9.95
C ILE A 325 14.10 -8.48 10.13
N GLY A 326 13.74 -9.56 9.41
CA GLY A 326 14.50 -10.82 9.47
C GLY A 326 15.96 -10.65 9.01
N TRP A 327 16.19 -10.03 7.86
CA TRP A 327 17.54 -9.82 7.32
C TRP A 327 18.39 -8.88 8.18
N THR A 328 17.80 -7.81 8.71
CA THR A 328 18.51 -6.88 9.59
C THR A 328 18.77 -7.48 10.96
N ALA A 329 17.90 -8.35 11.47
CA ALA A 329 18.13 -9.10 12.71
C ALA A 329 19.32 -10.06 12.58
N GLU A 330 19.48 -10.73 11.44
CA GLU A 330 20.67 -11.53 11.14
C GLU A 330 21.95 -10.67 11.19
N HIS A 331 21.93 -9.48 10.58
CA HIS A 331 23.06 -8.56 10.69
C HIS A 331 23.31 -8.15 12.14
N ALA A 332 22.27 -7.76 12.88
CA ALA A 332 22.41 -7.26 14.24
C ALA A 332 22.94 -8.32 15.22
N THR A 333 22.60 -9.59 15.01
CA THR A 333 23.04 -10.72 15.84
C THR A 333 24.43 -11.24 15.47
N THR A 334 24.96 -10.90 14.29
CA THR A 334 26.29 -11.34 13.84
C THR A 334 27.34 -10.23 13.91
N ARG A 335 26.96 -8.98 13.64
CA ARG A 335 27.86 -7.83 13.66
C ARG A 335 28.27 -7.46 15.09
N ARG A 336 29.58 -7.30 15.31
CA ARG A 336 30.15 -6.84 16.58
C ARG A 336 30.68 -5.41 16.49
N GLN A 337 30.38 -4.59 17.49
CA GLN A 337 31.03 -3.30 17.77
C GLN A 337 31.13 -3.08 19.27
N PHE A 338 32.14 -2.31 19.71
CA PHE A 338 32.40 -2.06 21.12
C PHE A 338 32.42 -3.37 21.97
N GLY A 339 32.97 -4.45 21.40
CA GLY A 339 33.09 -5.75 22.06
C GLY A 339 31.81 -6.60 22.15
N LYS A 340 30.65 -6.13 21.68
CA LYS A 340 29.35 -6.82 21.77
C LYS A 340 28.66 -6.93 20.42
N HIS A 341 27.69 -7.83 20.31
CA HIS A 341 26.79 -7.88 19.15
C HIS A 341 25.87 -6.67 19.14
N LEU A 342 25.48 -6.19 17.95
CA LEU A 342 24.57 -5.04 17.86
C LEU A 342 23.23 -5.32 18.55
N SER A 343 22.75 -6.57 18.50
CA SER A 343 21.53 -7.03 19.16
C SER A 343 21.54 -6.89 20.69
N GLU A 344 22.70 -6.62 21.31
CA GLU A 344 22.81 -6.42 22.75
C GLU A 344 22.54 -4.96 23.16
N PHE A 345 22.66 -3.99 22.24
CA PHE A 345 22.48 -2.57 22.54
C PHE A 345 21.01 -2.16 22.60
N GLY A 346 20.65 -1.37 23.62
CA GLY A 346 19.26 -0.90 23.83
C GLY A 346 18.69 -0.12 22.65
N LEU A 347 19.49 0.78 22.04
CA LEU A 347 19.06 1.57 20.87
C LEU A 347 18.72 0.69 19.64
N ILE A 348 19.42 -0.42 19.47
CA ILE A 348 19.14 -1.37 18.38
C ILE A 348 17.86 -2.15 18.69
N LYS A 349 17.69 -2.63 19.94
CA LYS A 349 16.47 -3.30 20.38
C LYS A 349 15.23 -2.42 20.22
N GLU A 350 15.33 -1.12 20.54
CA GLU A 350 14.24 -0.18 20.35
C GLU A 350 13.82 -0.06 18.88
N LYS A 351 14.79 0.05 17.94
CA LYS A 351 14.49 0.09 16.50
C LYS A 351 13.75 -1.17 16.05
N PHE A 352 14.20 -2.36 16.44
CA PHE A 352 13.49 -3.61 16.14
C PHE A 352 12.09 -3.66 16.73
N ALA A 353 11.91 -3.22 17.99
CA ALA A 353 10.61 -3.18 18.63
C ALA A 353 9.63 -2.26 17.89
N ARG A 354 10.07 -1.04 17.55
CA ARG A 354 9.26 -0.08 16.77
C ARG A 354 8.89 -0.63 15.40
N MET A 355 9.85 -1.19 14.65
CA MET A 355 9.57 -1.80 13.35
C MET A 355 8.57 -2.96 13.44
N ALA A 356 8.71 -3.84 14.45
CA ALA A 356 7.81 -4.96 14.66
C ALA A 356 6.39 -4.50 15.03
N VAL A 357 6.28 -3.52 15.93
CA VAL A 357 5.01 -2.91 16.33
C VAL A 357 4.30 -2.24 15.15
N THR A 358 5.03 -1.49 14.32
CA THR A 358 4.50 -0.87 13.11
C THR A 358 4.04 -1.92 12.10
N ALA A 359 4.85 -2.92 11.78
CA ALA A 359 4.47 -4.00 10.85
C ALA A 359 3.23 -4.78 11.34
N TYR A 360 3.13 -5.03 12.65
CA TYR A 360 1.97 -5.68 13.26
C TYR A 360 0.70 -4.84 13.13
N ALA A 361 0.78 -3.52 13.35
CA ALA A 361 -0.34 -2.60 13.16
C ALA A 361 -0.78 -2.51 11.69
N MET A 362 0.18 -2.37 10.75
CA MET A 362 -0.09 -2.33 9.31
C MET A 362 -0.84 -3.58 8.83
N GLU A 363 -0.37 -4.76 9.21
CA GLU A 363 -1.02 -6.02 8.87
C GLU A 363 -2.42 -6.11 9.50
N SER A 364 -2.55 -5.72 10.78
CA SER A 364 -3.83 -5.80 11.49
C SER A 364 -4.89 -4.91 10.86
N MET A 365 -4.52 -3.68 10.49
CA MET A 365 -5.43 -2.75 9.80
C MET A 365 -5.82 -3.29 8.43
N ALA A 366 -4.86 -3.75 7.63
CA ALA A 366 -5.12 -4.28 6.29
C ALA A 366 -6.10 -5.45 6.31
N TYR A 367 -5.88 -6.42 7.21
CA TYR A 367 -6.73 -7.59 7.33
C TYR A 367 -8.08 -7.30 7.99
N LEU A 368 -8.16 -6.31 8.90
CA LEU A 368 -9.45 -5.86 9.43
C LEU A 368 -10.29 -5.22 8.32
N THR A 369 -9.71 -4.30 7.53
CA THR A 369 -10.40 -3.68 6.40
C THR A 369 -10.79 -4.71 5.34
N ALA A 370 -9.91 -5.65 5.00
CA ALA A 370 -10.23 -6.75 4.09
C ALA A 370 -11.38 -7.61 4.60
N GLY A 371 -11.42 -7.90 5.91
CA GLY A 371 -12.53 -8.61 6.54
C GLY A 371 -13.85 -7.84 6.44
N ILE A 372 -13.85 -6.52 6.66
CA ILE A 372 -15.04 -5.68 6.46
C ILE A 372 -15.53 -5.78 5.01
N ILE A 373 -14.63 -5.68 4.03
CA ILE A 373 -14.97 -5.81 2.60
C ILE A 373 -15.58 -7.18 2.29
N ASP A 374 -15.03 -8.25 2.87
CA ASP A 374 -15.49 -9.61 2.59
C ASP A 374 -16.80 -9.98 3.30
N MET A 375 -17.15 -9.31 4.41
CA MET A 375 -18.33 -9.63 5.22
C MET A 375 -19.62 -8.96 4.75
N TYR A 376 -19.54 -7.80 4.11
CA TYR A 376 -20.70 -6.99 3.72
C TYR A 376 -20.83 -6.91 2.19
N GLU A 377 -22.06 -6.92 1.69
CA GLU A 377 -22.35 -6.81 0.25
C GLU A 377 -21.99 -5.43 -0.31
N GLU A 378 -22.31 -4.37 0.43
CA GLU A 378 -21.97 -2.97 0.11
C GLU A 378 -21.14 -2.33 1.23
N PRO A 379 -19.84 -2.65 1.34
CA PRO A 379 -19.00 -2.18 2.43
C PRO A 379 -18.67 -0.68 2.27
N ASP A 380 -19.09 0.15 3.23
CA ASP A 380 -18.57 1.52 3.38
C ASP A 380 -17.25 1.49 4.15
N CYS A 381 -16.15 1.38 3.42
CA CYS A 381 -14.80 1.25 3.99
C CYS A 381 -13.76 2.16 3.33
N ALA A 382 -14.22 3.20 2.61
CA ALA A 382 -13.33 4.10 1.88
C ALA A 382 -12.39 4.88 2.81
N VAL A 383 -12.89 5.29 3.99
CA VAL A 383 -12.11 6.00 5.01
C VAL A 383 -11.08 5.07 5.64
N GLU A 384 -11.47 3.84 5.98
CA GLU A 384 -10.59 2.78 6.49
C GLU A 384 -9.47 2.46 5.50
N ALA A 385 -9.81 2.24 4.23
CA ALA A 385 -8.83 1.97 3.19
C ALA A 385 -7.82 3.12 3.01
N ALA A 386 -8.29 4.38 3.07
CA ALA A 386 -7.42 5.56 3.04
C ALA A 386 -6.50 5.64 4.28
N MET A 387 -7.03 5.35 5.48
CA MET A 387 -6.24 5.26 6.71
C MET A 387 -5.16 4.18 6.61
N VAL A 388 -5.49 2.99 6.09
CA VAL A 388 -4.52 1.91 5.88
C VAL A 388 -3.42 2.35 4.93
N LYS A 389 -3.75 2.99 3.80
CA LYS A 389 -2.79 3.50 2.82
C LYS A 389 -1.80 4.48 3.46
N VAL A 390 -2.30 5.51 4.14
CA VAL A 390 -1.44 6.55 4.75
C VAL A 390 -0.57 5.95 5.85
N PHE A 391 -1.17 5.24 6.80
CA PHE A 391 -0.45 4.63 7.91
C PHE A 391 0.66 3.68 7.43
N SER A 392 0.33 2.85 6.43
CA SER A 392 1.23 1.79 5.98
C SER A 392 2.34 2.31 5.08
N SER A 393 2.08 3.32 4.24
CA SER A 393 3.12 3.92 3.41
C SER A 393 4.17 4.65 4.26
N GLU A 394 3.75 5.38 5.29
CA GLU A 394 4.66 6.07 6.24
C GLU A 394 5.40 5.09 7.15
N GLY A 395 4.69 4.07 7.64
CA GLY A 395 5.29 2.99 8.42
C GLY A 395 6.35 2.24 7.61
N CYS A 396 6.06 1.91 6.36
CA CYS A 396 7.00 1.26 5.45
C CYS A 396 8.24 2.14 5.21
N TRP A 397 8.07 3.39 4.80
CA TRP A 397 9.17 4.32 4.56
C TRP A 397 10.10 4.45 5.79
N THR A 398 9.50 4.69 6.96
CA THR A 398 10.26 4.89 8.20
C THR A 398 11.01 3.62 8.60
N CYS A 399 10.35 2.46 8.57
CA CYS A 399 10.97 1.20 8.99
C CYS A 399 12.03 0.72 8.00
N VAL A 400 11.85 0.93 6.70
CA VAL A 400 12.89 0.64 5.69
C VAL A 400 14.11 1.53 5.93
N SER A 401 13.92 2.82 6.20
CA SER A 401 15.03 3.72 6.55
C SER A 401 15.76 3.25 7.82
N GLU A 402 15.03 2.79 8.83
CA GLU A 402 15.61 2.25 10.07
C GLU A 402 16.39 0.94 9.84
N CYS A 403 15.93 0.10 8.91
CA CYS A 403 16.69 -1.07 8.47
C CYS A 403 18.07 -0.67 7.94
N LEU A 404 18.14 0.35 7.08
CA LEU A 404 19.43 0.86 6.58
C LEU A 404 20.29 1.42 7.72
N GLN A 405 19.69 2.12 8.68
CA GLN A 405 20.42 2.66 9.83
C GLN A 405 21.06 1.56 10.68
N ILE A 406 20.38 0.43 10.89
CA ILE A 406 20.92 -0.74 11.62
C ILE A 406 22.08 -1.39 10.86
N LEU A 407 22.00 -1.43 9.52
CA LEU A 407 23.03 -1.99 8.65
C LEU A 407 24.25 -1.06 8.49
N GLY A 408 24.10 0.23 8.80
CA GLY A 408 25.13 1.24 8.59
C GLY A 408 25.54 1.33 7.12
N GLY A 409 26.85 1.36 6.85
CA GLY A 409 27.38 1.47 5.49
C GLY A 409 26.87 0.39 4.52
N LEU A 410 26.60 -0.84 5.00
CA LEU A 410 26.06 -1.93 4.17
C LEU A 410 24.68 -1.59 3.61
N GLY A 411 23.85 -0.88 4.38
CA GLY A 411 22.52 -0.46 3.95
C GLY A 411 22.55 0.52 2.79
N TYR A 412 23.67 1.24 2.61
CA TYR A 412 23.88 2.24 1.56
C TYR A 412 24.49 1.66 0.27
N MET A 413 25.08 0.46 0.32
CA MET A 413 25.77 -0.14 -0.82
C MET A 413 24.81 -0.90 -1.75
N LYS A 414 24.89 -0.63 -3.05
CA LYS A 414 24.10 -1.29 -4.12
C LYS A 414 24.42 -2.78 -4.32
N GLU A 415 25.50 -3.28 -3.70
CA GLU A 415 25.78 -4.71 -3.69
C GLU A 415 24.66 -5.49 -2.97
N TYR A 416 24.06 -4.88 -1.95
CA TYR A 416 23.01 -5.44 -1.12
C TYR A 416 21.62 -4.90 -1.51
N PRO A 417 20.54 -5.65 -1.25
CA PRO A 417 19.21 -5.28 -1.74
C PRO A 417 18.54 -4.14 -0.95
N TYR A 418 19.11 -3.68 0.17
CA TYR A 418 18.43 -2.80 1.13
C TYR A 418 18.12 -1.41 0.56
N GLU A 419 19.08 -0.79 -0.13
CA GLU A 419 18.91 0.54 -0.72
C GLU A 419 17.79 0.55 -1.78
N ARG A 420 17.62 -0.56 -2.52
CA ARG A 420 16.52 -0.72 -3.47
C ARG A 420 15.16 -0.63 -2.76
N TYR A 421 14.98 -1.33 -1.63
CA TYR A 421 13.72 -1.24 -0.88
C TYR A 421 13.44 0.20 -0.40
N LEU A 422 14.47 0.98 -0.06
CA LEU A 422 14.29 2.40 0.28
C LEU A 422 13.78 3.20 -0.92
N ARG A 423 14.43 3.03 -2.09
CA ARG A 423 14.02 3.68 -3.35
C ARG A 423 12.59 3.30 -3.73
N ASP A 424 12.25 2.01 -3.66
CA ASP A 424 10.94 1.46 -3.99
C ASP A 424 9.85 1.98 -3.03
N ALA A 425 10.14 2.10 -1.73
CA ALA A 425 9.17 2.54 -0.73
C ALA A 425 8.76 4.02 -0.89
N ARG A 426 9.61 4.87 -1.50
CA ARG A 426 9.36 6.32 -1.56
C ARG A 426 8.08 6.68 -2.31
N ILE A 427 7.75 5.95 -3.38
CA ILE A 427 6.56 6.25 -4.22
C ILE A 427 5.24 5.93 -3.50
N LEU A 428 5.27 5.06 -2.48
CA LEU A 428 4.07 4.66 -1.72
C LEU A 428 3.38 5.83 -1.02
N LEU A 429 4.16 6.86 -0.65
CA LEU A 429 3.66 8.09 -0.03
C LEU A 429 2.91 9.00 -1.01
N ILE A 430 3.05 8.79 -2.32
CA ILE A 430 2.61 9.71 -3.37
C ILE A 430 1.46 9.15 -4.18
N PHE A 431 1.64 7.97 -4.79
CA PHE A 431 0.63 7.41 -5.69
C PHE A 431 -0.59 6.86 -4.94
N GLU A 432 -1.64 6.44 -5.66
CA GLU A 432 -2.92 5.99 -5.06
C GLU A 432 -3.61 7.08 -4.21
N GLY A 433 -3.28 8.35 -4.49
CA GLY A 433 -3.63 9.52 -3.69
C GLY A 433 -2.51 9.87 -2.72
N THR A 434 -2.00 11.12 -2.77
CA THR A 434 -0.95 11.55 -1.85
C THR A 434 -1.43 11.46 -0.40
N ASN A 435 -0.51 11.23 0.53
CA ASN A 435 -0.89 11.08 1.93
C ASN A 435 -1.57 12.33 2.49
N GLU A 436 -1.23 13.52 1.99
CA GLU A 436 -1.89 14.79 2.35
C GLU A 436 -3.36 14.78 1.90
N ILE A 437 -3.62 14.44 0.64
CA ILE A 437 -4.98 14.41 0.08
C ILE A 437 -5.82 13.33 0.76
N LEU A 438 -5.25 12.18 1.07
CA LEU A 438 -5.96 11.12 1.79
C LEU A 438 -6.28 11.50 3.24
N ARG A 439 -5.41 12.27 3.92
CA ARG A 439 -5.75 12.83 5.23
C ARG A 439 -6.90 13.82 5.15
N LEU A 440 -6.89 14.72 4.16
CA LEU A 440 -7.99 15.64 3.94
C LEU A 440 -9.29 14.88 3.64
N PHE A 441 -9.22 13.85 2.80
CA PHE A 441 -10.35 12.97 2.50
C PHE A 441 -10.91 12.30 3.77
N VAL A 442 -10.06 11.66 4.58
CA VAL A 442 -10.46 11.02 5.85
C VAL A 442 -11.17 12.01 6.76
N ALA A 443 -10.57 13.19 6.98
CA ALA A 443 -11.14 14.20 7.87
C ALA A 443 -12.47 14.76 7.31
N LEU A 444 -12.52 15.11 6.04
CA LEU A 444 -13.70 15.73 5.42
C LEU A 444 -14.87 14.75 5.28
N GLN A 445 -14.63 13.48 4.92
CA GLN A 445 -15.69 12.46 4.91
C GLN A 445 -16.25 12.23 6.32
N GLY A 446 -15.37 12.09 7.32
CA GLY A 446 -15.79 11.97 8.71
C GLY A 446 -16.59 13.18 9.21
N LEU A 447 -16.13 14.41 8.89
CA LEU A 447 -16.82 15.64 9.24
C LEU A 447 -18.14 15.81 8.49
N GLN A 448 -18.24 15.36 7.24
CA GLN A 448 -19.49 15.38 6.48
C GLN A 448 -20.52 14.44 7.12
N HIS A 449 -20.10 13.25 7.52
CA HIS A 449 -20.95 12.30 8.26
C HIS A 449 -21.43 12.89 9.59
N ALA A 450 -20.51 13.41 10.41
CA ALA A 450 -20.82 14.03 11.69
C ALA A 450 -21.70 15.28 11.52
N GLY A 451 -21.42 16.13 10.52
CA GLY A 451 -22.17 17.35 10.24
C GLY A 451 -23.62 17.11 9.85
N LYS A 452 -23.91 16.00 9.14
CA LYS A 452 -25.30 15.58 8.84
C LYS A 452 -26.08 15.28 10.11
N GLN A 453 -25.45 14.64 11.11
CA GLN A 453 -26.10 14.24 12.36
C GLN A 453 -26.14 15.37 13.41
N LEU A 454 -25.10 16.20 13.45
CA LEU A 454 -24.92 17.26 14.46
C LEU A 454 -25.44 18.63 13.99
N LYS A 455 -26.09 18.71 12.83
CA LYS A 455 -26.50 19.96 12.17
C LYS A 455 -27.22 20.93 13.12
N GLU A 456 -28.22 20.44 13.85
CA GLU A 456 -29.02 21.27 14.77
C GLU A 456 -28.22 21.70 16.01
N LEU A 457 -27.37 20.82 16.55
CA LEU A 457 -26.49 21.14 17.66
C LEU A 457 -25.48 22.23 17.27
N VAL A 458 -24.79 22.03 16.13
CA VAL A 458 -23.81 22.98 15.60
C VAL A 458 -24.47 24.33 15.29
N LYS A 459 -25.66 24.33 14.70
CA LYS A 459 -26.44 25.55 14.43
C LYS A 459 -26.77 26.33 15.72
N LYS A 460 -27.17 25.64 16.79
CA LYS A 460 -27.46 26.27 18.08
C LYS A 460 -26.18 26.79 18.76
N LEU A 461 -25.10 26.01 18.74
CA LEU A 461 -23.81 26.40 19.34
C LEU A 461 -23.13 27.58 18.64
N ARG A 462 -23.33 27.73 17.32
CA ARG A 462 -22.82 28.88 16.55
C ARG A 462 -23.62 30.18 16.75
N ASN A 463 -24.79 30.12 17.40
CA ASN A 463 -25.64 31.29 17.68
C ASN A 463 -25.73 31.56 19.20
N PRO A 464 -24.64 32.07 19.82
CA PRO A 464 -24.52 32.16 21.27
C PRO A 464 -25.55 33.09 21.91
N LEU A 465 -26.00 34.13 21.19
CA LEU A 465 -27.01 35.08 21.68
C LEU A 465 -28.41 34.44 21.84
N ASN A 466 -28.74 33.46 21.01
CA ASN A 466 -30.06 32.81 21.02
C ASN A 466 -30.09 31.52 21.87
N ASN A 467 -28.93 30.97 22.24
CA ASN A 467 -28.84 29.75 23.05
C ASN A 467 -27.76 29.85 24.15
N PRO A 468 -27.75 30.90 24.98
CA PRO A 468 -26.66 31.15 25.93
C PRO A 468 -26.49 30.01 26.95
N GLY A 469 -27.59 29.41 27.41
CA GLY A 469 -27.56 28.28 28.35
C GLY A 469 -26.88 27.04 27.79
N LEU A 470 -27.07 26.75 26.50
CA LEU A 470 -26.43 25.61 25.83
C LEU A 470 -24.93 25.85 25.59
N VAL A 471 -24.55 27.08 25.24
CA VAL A 471 -23.13 27.45 25.08
C VAL A 471 -22.39 27.35 26.40
N ILE A 472 -22.99 27.87 27.48
CA ILE A 472 -22.43 27.81 28.84
C ILE A 472 -22.32 26.35 29.30
N SER A 473 -23.36 25.54 29.15
CA SER A 473 -23.32 24.13 29.57
C SER A 473 -22.31 23.30 28.78
N THR A 474 -22.17 23.55 27.47
CA THR A 474 -21.17 22.90 26.62
C THR A 474 -19.75 23.37 26.97
N ALA A 475 -19.56 24.65 27.27
CA ALA A 475 -18.28 25.15 27.77
C ALA A 475 -17.91 24.52 29.12
N TRP A 476 -18.86 24.42 30.06
CA TRP A 476 -18.67 23.75 31.34
C TRP A 476 -18.39 22.25 31.21
N SER A 477 -19.06 21.54 30.29
CA SER A 477 -18.76 20.12 30.03
C SER A 477 -17.37 19.94 29.41
N ARG A 478 -16.93 20.87 28.54
CA ARG A 478 -15.57 20.92 27.99
C ARG A 478 -14.49 21.24 29.03
N VAL A 479 -14.78 22.11 30.00
CA VAL A 479 -13.85 22.40 31.11
C VAL A 479 -13.76 21.20 32.06
N ARG A 480 -14.91 20.65 32.48
CA ARG A 480 -14.96 19.47 33.36
C ARG A 480 -14.28 18.26 32.73
N SER A 481 -14.50 18.03 31.45
CA SER A 481 -13.81 16.97 30.71
C SER A 481 -12.29 17.19 30.64
N ARG A 482 -11.81 18.42 30.49
CA ARG A 482 -10.35 18.70 30.54
C ARG A 482 -9.73 18.44 31.91
N THR A 483 -10.43 18.75 33.00
CA THR A 483 -9.91 18.59 34.37
C THR A 483 -10.11 17.18 34.95
N SER A 484 -11.17 16.47 34.57
CA SER A 484 -11.48 15.12 35.06
C SER A 484 -11.05 13.99 34.12
N GLY A 485 -10.25 14.29 33.08
CA GLY A 485 -9.79 13.28 32.13
C GLY A 485 -10.79 12.86 31.05
N GLY A 486 -11.88 13.61 30.88
CA GLY A 486 -12.86 13.48 29.80
C GLY A 486 -14.03 12.56 30.14
N PRO A 487 -15.24 12.75 29.60
CA PRO A 487 -16.21 11.66 29.57
C PRO A 487 -15.60 10.56 28.69
N ALA A 488 -15.33 9.40 29.28
CA ALA A 488 -15.19 8.20 28.47
C ALA A 488 -16.51 8.01 27.73
N ALA A 489 -16.47 7.77 26.42
CA ALA A 489 -17.63 7.21 25.75
C ALA A 489 -17.99 5.93 26.53
N LYS A 490 -19.24 5.78 26.99
CA LYS A 490 -19.67 4.63 27.81
C LYS A 490 -19.82 3.38 26.93
N LEU A 491 -18.76 2.99 26.23
CA LEU A 491 -18.75 1.92 25.23
C LEU A 491 -18.55 0.53 25.88
N ARG A 492 -17.95 0.47 27.07
CA ARG A 492 -17.62 -0.76 27.80
C ARG A 492 -16.73 -1.72 27.00
N LEU A 493 -15.80 -1.20 26.18
CA LEU A 493 -14.88 -1.97 25.32
C LEU A 493 -14.02 -2.97 26.09
N ASN A 494 -13.81 -2.74 27.39
CA ASN A 494 -13.11 -3.67 28.26
C ASN A 494 -13.87 -5.00 28.50
N GLU A 495 -15.13 -5.08 28.09
CA GLU A 495 -15.97 -6.29 28.16
C GLU A 495 -15.90 -7.12 26.88
N ASP A 496 -15.65 -6.47 25.74
CA ASP A 496 -15.48 -7.14 24.44
C ASP A 496 -14.05 -7.60 24.17
N LEU A 497 -13.06 -6.92 24.79
CA LEU A 497 -11.65 -7.24 24.65
C LEU A 497 -11.17 -8.21 25.74
N HIS A 498 -10.08 -8.94 25.45
CA HIS A 498 -9.48 -9.81 26.44
C HIS A 498 -9.04 -9.01 27.69
N PRO A 499 -9.28 -9.50 28.94
CA PRO A 499 -9.07 -8.72 30.16
C PRO A 499 -7.67 -8.12 30.36
N THR A 500 -6.65 -8.70 29.73
CA THR A 500 -5.28 -8.16 29.73
C THR A 500 -5.18 -6.75 29.15
N PHE A 501 -6.14 -6.35 28.31
CA PHE A 501 -6.20 -5.06 27.61
C PHE A 501 -7.08 -4.02 28.30
N LYS A 502 -7.49 -4.23 29.56
CA LYS A 502 -8.39 -3.29 30.26
C LYS A 502 -7.90 -1.84 30.20
N LYS A 503 -6.60 -1.59 30.36
CA LYS A 503 -6.03 -0.24 30.33
C LYS A 503 -6.08 0.37 28.93
N GLU A 504 -5.73 -0.41 27.92
CA GLU A 504 -5.70 -0.01 26.53
C GLU A 504 -7.12 0.22 25.98
N ALA A 505 -8.09 -0.59 26.40
CA ALA A 505 -9.52 -0.40 26.14
C ALA A 505 -10.00 0.94 26.69
N MET A 506 -9.72 1.24 27.97
CA MET A 506 -10.08 2.53 28.58
C MET A 506 -9.41 3.72 27.88
N ALA A 507 -8.16 3.57 27.42
CA ALA A 507 -7.47 4.61 26.65
C ALA A 507 -8.12 4.84 25.29
N LEU A 508 -8.51 3.77 24.59
CA LEU A 508 -9.23 3.85 23.32
C LEU A 508 -10.60 4.53 23.49
N GLU A 509 -11.39 4.12 24.48
CA GLU A 509 -12.70 4.75 24.79
C GLU A 509 -12.58 6.24 25.09
N LYS A 510 -11.59 6.60 25.91
CA LYS A 510 -11.29 8.00 26.21
C LYS A 510 -10.90 8.76 24.93
N GLY A 511 -10.05 8.17 24.10
CA GLY A 511 -9.63 8.74 22.82
C GLY A 511 -10.82 9.00 21.88
N VAL A 512 -11.75 8.05 21.77
CA VAL A 512 -12.99 8.19 20.99
C VAL A 512 -13.86 9.33 21.53
N GLY A 513 -14.09 9.37 22.84
CA GLY A 513 -14.88 10.45 23.47
C GLY A 513 -14.26 11.83 23.25
N GLN A 514 -12.94 11.95 23.42
CA GLN A 514 -12.21 13.20 23.15
C GLN A 514 -12.23 13.58 21.66
N PHE A 515 -12.18 12.61 20.76
CA PHE A 515 -12.24 12.84 19.32
C PHE A 515 -13.58 13.40 18.89
N GLN A 516 -14.69 12.86 19.42
CA GLN A 516 -16.01 13.44 19.20
C GLN A 516 -16.04 14.93 19.60
N MET A 517 -15.50 15.26 20.78
CA MET A 517 -15.44 16.64 21.25
C MET A 517 -14.58 17.54 20.35
N ALA A 518 -13.47 17.02 19.82
CA ALA A 518 -12.62 17.74 18.87
C ALA A 518 -13.36 18.01 17.55
N VAL A 519 -14.04 17.00 17.00
CA VAL A 519 -14.89 17.12 15.80
C VAL A 519 -15.97 18.18 16.00
N GLU A 520 -16.71 18.14 17.11
CA GLU A 520 -17.73 19.14 17.45
C GLU A 520 -17.13 20.55 17.56
N SER A 521 -15.95 20.68 18.18
CA SER A 521 -15.26 21.96 18.32
C SER A 521 -14.86 22.54 16.96
N VAL A 522 -14.27 21.72 16.09
CA VAL A 522 -13.83 22.13 14.75
C VAL A 522 -15.03 22.53 13.88
N LEU A 523 -16.12 21.74 13.88
CA LEU A 523 -17.35 22.08 13.15
C LEU A 523 -18.01 23.35 13.69
N THR A 524 -18.05 23.52 15.02
CA THR A 524 -18.62 24.72 15.63
C THR A 524 -17.80 25.96 15.25
N ARG A 525 -16.46 25.88 15.28
CA ARG A 525 -15.56 26.99 14.96
C ARG A 525 -15.69 27.40 13.49
N HIS A 526 -15.56 26.45 12.57
CA HIS A 526 -15.37 26.77 11.14
C HIS A 526 -16.61 26.59 10.27
N GLY A 527 -17.50 25.66 10.60
CA GLY A 527 -18.69 25.35 9.80
C GLY A 527 -18.27 24.89 8.41
N ASN A 528 -18.91 25.42 7.36
CA ASN A 528 -18.59 25.03 5.97
C ASN A 528 -17.17 25.45 5.53
N LYS A 529 -16.56 26.43 6.19
CA LYS A 529 -15.17 26.88 5.91
C LYS A 529 -14.11 25.93 6.46
N VAL A 530 -14.51 24.83 7.11
CA VAL A 530 -13.58 23.81 7.62
C VAL A 530 -12.72 23.19 6.51
N VAL A 531 -13.21 23.20 5.27
CA VAL A 531 -12.49 22.70 4.09
C VAL A 531 -11.15 23.40 3.85
N ASP A 532 -11.03 24.66 4.29
CA ASP A 532 -9.81 25.46 4.14
C ASP A 532 -8.81 25.25 5.29
N GLN A 533 -9.22 24.54 6.35
CA GLN A 533 -8.44 24.40 7.59
C GLN A 533 -7.56 23.15 7.57
N GLN A 534 -6.71 23.02 6.53
CA GLN A 534 -5.97 21.80 6.23
C GLN A 534 -5.10 21.29 7.39
N MET A 535 -4.48 22.17 8.18
CA MET A 535 -3.67 21.78 9.34
C MET A 535 -4.50 21.21 10.50
N GLU A 536 -5.73 21.69 10.71
CA GLU A 536 -6.66 21.07 11.66
C GLU A 536 -7.22 19.75 11.12
N LEU A 537 -7.58 19.71 9.83
CA LEU A 537 -8.04 18.50 9.15
C LEU A 537 -7.00 17.38 9.21
N LYS A 538 -5.73 17.69 8.97
CA LYS A 538 -4.61 16.74 9.11
C LYS A 538 -4.58 16.13 10.51
N ARG A 539 -4.68 16.95 11.57
CA ARG A 539 -4.66 16.46 12.96
C ARG A 539 -5.86 15.57 13.27
N LEU A 540 -7.05 15.91 12.78
CA LEU A 540 -8.25 15.05 12.92
C LEU A 540 -8.04 13.69 12.22
N ALA A 541 -7.49 13.70 11.01
CA ALA A 541 -7.19 12.48 10.26
C ALA A 541 -6.16 11.60 10.99
N ASP A 542 -5.08 12.19 11.50
CA ASP A 542 -4.04 11.47 12.25
C ASP A 542 -4.62 10.83 13.52
N ILE A 543 -5.51 11.54 14.23
CA ILE A 543 -6.17 11.01 15.42
C ILE A 543 -7.03 9.78 15.09
N VAL A 544 -7.96 9.89 14.13
CA VAL A 544 -8.88 8.78 13.82
C VAL A 544 -8.13 7.58 13.26
N MET A 545 -7.05 7.82 12.52
CA MET A 545 -6.16 6.77 12.02
C MET A 545 -5.46 6.02 13.15
N ASP A 546 -4.92 6.71 14.15
CA ASP A 546 -4.35 6.08 15.34
C ASP A 546 -5.41 5.31 16.14
N LEU A 547 -6.63 5.83 16.28
CA LEU A 547 -7.74 5.13 16.93
C LEU A 547 -8.12 3.85 16.17
N TYR A 548 -8.20 3.89 14.84
CA TYR A 548 -8.48 2.70 14.02
C TYR A 548 -7.35 1.65 14.11
N ALA A 549 -6.09 2.09 14.09
CA ALA A 549 -4.94 1.22 14.29
C ALA A 549 -4.95 0.56 15.68
N MET A 550 -5.28 1.31 16.74
CA MET A 550 -5.45 0.78 18.10
C MET A 550 -6.54 -0.29 18.15
N THR A 551 -7.71 -0.03 17.57
CA THR A 551 -8.80 -1.01 17.47
C THR A 551 -8.34 -2.29 16.76
N SER A 552 -7.61 -2.14 15.65
CA SER A 552 -7.13 -3.25 14.83
C SER A 552 -6.18 -4.17 15.61
N VAL A 553 -5.19 -3.61 16.30
CA VAL A 553 -4.21 -4.42 17.06
C VAL A 553 -4.83 -5.06 18.31
N LEU A 554 -5.75 -4.38 18.99
CA LEU A 554 -6.43 -4.91 20.18
C LEU A 554 -7.38 -6.05 19.82
N SER A 555 -8.13 -5.90 18.73
CA SER A 555 -9.01 -6.96 18.21
C SER A 555 -8.21 -8.20 17.84
N ARG A 556 -7.15 -8.04 17.04
CA ARG A 556 -6.27 -9.15 16.64
C ARG A 556 -5.64 -9.86 17.84
N ALA A 557 -5.03 -9.10 18.75
CA ALA A 557 -4.31 -9.68 19.88
C ALA A 557 -5.26 -10.34 20.89
N SER A 558 -6.46 -9.77 21.11
CA SER A 558 -7.50 -10.40 21.93
C SER A 558 -7.91 -11.75 21.35
N ARG A 559 -8.19 -11.80 20.03
CA ARG A 559 -8.50 -13.05 19.34
C ARG A 559 -7.37 -14.06 19.44
N SER A 560 -6.13 -13.64 19.15
CA SER A 560 -4.93 -14.49 19.21
C SER A 560 -4.78 -15.17 20.59
N TYR A 561 -5.01 -14.42 21.67
CA TYR A 561 -4.97 -14.93 23.03
C TYR A 561 -6.13 -15.89 23.33
N CYS A 562 -7.37 -15.52 22.98
CA CYS A 562 -8.55 -16.36 23.24
C CYS A 562 -8.51 -17.71 22.52
N ILE A 563 -7.89 -17.80 21.33
CA ILE A 563 -7.78 -19.06 20.57
C ILE A 563 -6.44 -19.79 20.80
N GLY A 564 -5.56 -19.26 21.65
CA GLY A 564 -4.32 -19.92 22.05
C GLY A 564 -3.25 -20.03 20.95
N LEU A 565 -3.03 -18.98 20.16
CA LEU A 565 -1.95 -18.99 19.15
C LEU A 565 -0.56 -19.04 19.79
N ARG A 566 0.39 -19.69 19.09
CA ARG A 566 1.75 -20.05 19.57
C ARG A 566 2.61 -18.88 20.09
N ASN A 567 2.25 -17.62 19.83
CA ASN A 567 2.96 -16.43 20.29
C ASN A 567 2.00 -15.32 20.80
N ALA A 568 0.81 -15.69 21.30
CA ALA A 568 -0.20 -14.72 21.69
C ALA A 568 0.29 -13.72 22.77
N GLU A 569 1.15 -14.17 23.69
CA GLU A 569 1.77 -13.27 24.69
C GLU A 569 2.63 -12.17 24.05
N HIS A 570 3.35 -12.49 22.97
CA HIS A 570 4.12 -11.50 22.23
C HIS A 570 3.22 -10.53 21.49
N GLU A 571 2.12 -11.00 20.89
CA GLU A 571 1.11 -10.13 20.26
C GLU A 571 0.47 -9.18 21.29
N VAL A 572 0.26 -9.62 22.53
CA VAL A 572 -0.17 -8.75 23.63
C VAL A 572 0.85 -7.64 23.88
N MET A 573 2.14 -7.96 23.96
CA MET A 573 3.19 -6.94 24.14
C MET A 573 3.25 -5.94 22.97
N LEU A 574 3.14 -6.43 21.73
CA LEU A 574 3.12 -5.58 20.54
C LEU A 574 1.92 -4.62 20.56
N ALA A 575 0.71 -5.15 20.82
CA ALA A 575 -0.51 -4.33 20.87
C ALA A 575 -0.46 -3.29 22.00
N LYS A 576 0.00 -3.66 23.21
CA LYS A 576 0.14 -2.71 24.32
C LYS A 576 1.13 -1.60 24.02
N THR A 577 2.28 -1.96 23.43
CA THR A 577 3.32 -1.00 23.03
C THR A 577 2.79 -0.04 21.97
N PHE A 578 2.09 -0.57 20.96
CA PHE A 578 1.44 0.26 19.94
C PHE A 578 0.44 1.25 20.56
N CYS A 579 -0.49 0.75 21.37
CA CYS A 579 -1.54 1.56 21.99
C CYS A 579 -0.96 2.65 22.90
N TYR A 580 0.12 2.37 23.61
CA TYR A 580 0.81 3.38 24.43
C TYR A 580 1.32 4.55 23.57
N GLU A 581 2.01 4.26 22.47
CA GLU A 581 2.59 5.29 21.59
C GLU A 581 1.51 6.03 20.79
N ALA A 582 0.54 5.31 20.24
CA ALA A 582 -0.60 5.87 19.52
C ALA A 582 -1.42 6.80 20.42
N ASN A 583 -1.71 6.39 21.66
CA ASN A 583 -2.43 7.25 22.59
C ASN A 583 -1.65 8.55 22.89
N ARG A 584 -0.32 8.53 22.99
CA ARG A 584 0.47 9.77 23.15
C ARG A 584 0.32 10.71 21.95
N ARG A 585 0.35 10.18 20.73
CA ARG A 585 0.12 10.96 19.50
C ARG A 585 -1.29 11.54 19.46
N VAL A 586 -2.30 10.72 19.77
CA VAL A 586 -3.70 11.16 19.91
C VAL A 586 -3.81 12.32 20.89
N GLN A 587 -3.29 12.17 22.13
CA GLN A 587 -3.37 13.24 23.13
C GLN A 587 -2.64 14.51 22.68
N THR A 588 -1.48 14.38 22.01
CA THR A 588 -0.73 15.53 21.49
C THR A 588 -1.55 16.28 20.43
N ASN A 589 -2.08 15.58 19.43
CA ASN A 589 -2.89 16.19 18.37
C ASN A 589 -4.19 16.82 18.93
N MET A 590 -4.81 16.20 19.93
CA MET A 590 -5.97 16.78 20.64
C MET A 590 -5.63 18.10 21.32
N GLN A 591 -4.47 18.16 21.98
CA GLN A 591 -4.00 19.38 22.65
C GLN A 591 -3.72 20.49 21.62
N GLU A 592 -3.09 20.16 20.50
CA GLU A 592 -2.83 21.15 19.43
C GLU A 592 -4.11 21.67 18.77
N LEU A 593 -5.13 20.82 18.56
CA LEU A 593 -6.46 21.26 18.09
C LEU A 593 -7.19 22.16 19.10
N ALA A 594 -6.96 21.92 20.38
CA ALA A 594 -7.55 22.67 21.48
C ALA A 594 -6.94 24.08 21.65
N LYS A 595 -5.64 24.24 21.35
CA LYS A 595 -4.90 25.51 21.46
C LYS A 595 -5.32 26.55 20.41
N GLY A 596 -5.64 26.13 19.19
CA GLY A 596 -5.90 27.03 18.06
C GLY A 596 -4.62 27.51 17.34
N SER A 597 -4.79 28.15 16.18
CA SER A 597 -3.73 28.41 15.17
C SER A 597 -2.53 29.22 15.66
N VAL A 598 -2.75 30.20 16.54
CA VAL A 598 -1.66 31.04 17.09
C VAL A 598 -0.80 30.21 18.06
N ALA A 599 -1.45 29.49 18.96
CA ALA A 599 -0.77 28.80 20.07
C ALA A 599 -0.17 27.44 19.67
N ASN A 600 -0.54 26.90 18.50
CA ASN A 600 0.00 25.66 17.94
C ASN A 600 1.02 25.88 16.79
N MET A 601 1.41 27.13 16.55
CA MET A 601 2.37 27.57 15.52
C MET A 601 1.90 27.44 14.05
N ASP A 602 0.62 27.15 13.79
CA ASP A 602 0.12 27.05 12.41
C ASP A 602 0.28 28.37 11.65
N GLU A 603 0.04 29.51 12.29
CA GLU A 603 0.24 30.82 11.67
C GLU A 603 1.73 31.08 11.36
N ASN A 604 2.64 30.65 12.24
CA ASN A 604 4.08 30.76 11.99
C ASN A 604 4.50 29.92 10.78
N TYR A 605 3.96 28.71 10.62
CA TYR A 605 4.24 27.90 9.44
C TYR A 605 3.81 28.60 8.14
N GLN A 606 2.64 29.25 8.14
CA GLN A 606 2.18 30.03 6.99
C GLN A 606 3.12 31.20 6.71
N HIS A 607 3.46 32.01 7.71
CA HIS A 607 4.31 33.19 7.53
C HIS A 607 5.73 32.83 7.06
N ILE A 608 6.30 31.75 7.60
CA ILE A 608 7.60 31.23 7.16
C ILE A 608 7.52 30.79 5.69
N ALA A 609 6.48 30.04 5.32
CA ALA A 609 6.28 29.60 3.95
C ALA A 609 6.07 30.77 2.98
N ASP A 610 5.23 31.75 3.34
CA ASP A 610 4.96 32.94 2.53
C ASP A 610 6.25 33.74 2.29
N THR A 611 7.13 33.81 3.30
CA THR A 611 8.44 34.44 3.15
C THR A 611 9.32 33.70 2.15
N ILE A 612 9.33 32.36 2.21
CA ILE A 612 10.06 31.52 1.25
C ILE A 612 9.51 31.72 -0.17
N PHE A 613 8.18 31.73 -0.34
CA PHE A 613 7.53 31.90 -1.64
C PHE A 613 7.79 33.27 -2.24
N LYS A 614 7.69 34.32 -1.42
CA LYS A 614 8.00 35.69 -1.84
C LYS A 614 9.44 35.84 -2.32
N ASN A 615 10.38 35.15 -1.67
CA ASN A 615 11.80 35.21 -2.00
C ASN A 615 12.24 34.19 -3.06
N GLY A 616 11.38 33.24 -3.43
CA GLY A 616 11.73 32.13 -4.31
C GLY A 616 12.79 31.18 -3.74
N GLY A 617 12.98 31.14 -2.41
CA GLY A 617 14.06 30.38 -1.78
C GLY A 617 14.17 30.58 -0.27
N PHE A 618 15.17 29.93 0.34
CA PHE A 618 15.45 30.06 1.77
C PHE A 618 15.86 31.51 2.09
N ALA A 619 15.05 32.17 2.93
CA ALA A 619 15.12 33.61 3.14
C ALA A 619 16.20 34.05 4.12
N ALA A 620 16.61 33.21 5.07
CA ALA A 620 17.61 33.60 6.05
C ALA A 620 19.00 33.61 5.40
N GLU A 621 19.69 34.73 5.53
CA GLU A 621 21.07 34.84 5.07
C GLU A 621 22.01 33.97 5.92
N HIS A 622 23.13 33.58 5.32
CA HIS A 622 24.20 32.94 6.07
C HIS A 622 24.65 33.89 7.21
N ALA A 623 24.90 33.36 8.41
CA ALA A 623 25.27 34.17 9.58
C ALA A 623 26.60 34.96 9.41
N LEU A 624 27.33 34.73 8.32
CA LEU A 624 28.57 35.42 7.95
C LEU A 624 28.41 36.31 6.70
N ALA A 625 27.20 36.55 6.23
CA ALA A 625 26.96 37.37 5.03
C ALA A 625 27.36 38.84 5.24
N ARG A 626 27.42 39.31 6.48
CA ARG A 626 27.92 40.63 6.86
C ARG A 626 28.75 40.52 8.12
N ASN A 627 29.81 41.32 8.21
CA ASN A 627 30.53 41.53 9.46
C ASN A 627 29.70 42.45 10.36
N TRP A 628 29.86 42.29 11.67
CA TRP A 628 29.22 43.10 12.70
C TRP A 628 29.54 44.59 12.57
#